data_AF-A0A090ZCN6-F1
#
_entry.id   AF-A0A090ZCN6-F1
#
_cell.length_a   1.000
_cell.length_b   1.000
_cell.length_c   1.000
_cell.angle_alpha   90.00
_cell.angle_beta   90.00
_cell.angle_gamma   90.00
#
_symmetry.space_group_name_H-M   'P 1'
#
loop_
_entity.id
_entity.type
_entity.pdbx_description
1 polymer ?
#
loop_
_entity_poly.entity_id
_entity_poly.type
_entity_poly.pdbx_seq_one_letter_code
_entity_poly.pdbx_strand_id
1 'polypeptide(L)'
;MIGRHIDPSTSGVKRKADDPGACVRLYSEQEWIDWLLGSLAAVKRSEMAAHLTSCAVCLEHKRRWEEILDIRGGGQDAAYKTKEPAYALAYAGEDYGLPAKVPSDSIRRKLRLRVQMTGWRLGVSRFFAHRWKWTVSFAAVLMVLIGMGVGIGRLTQPDAKWDRYVQTYEPEALPVMSKPGTISYQIDMGRLEPDGGMVWYNADSREMLMLVGGLVPDKNQLVRVWIVKEGMRDSLGLLQYHANRAHLYVKDKTLSDADNLELTIEPAGGAPEGKPLLHTISLDLLGR
;
A
#
# COMPACT_ATOMS: atom_id res chain seq x y z
N MET A 1 8.90 8.23 -60.50
CA MET A 1 9.88 9.08 -59.79
C MET A 1 9.23 9.46 -58.47
N ILE A 2 9.65 9.09 -57.26
CA ILE A 2 10.96 8.80 -56.68
C ILE A 2 10.75 7.73 -55.60
N GLY A 3 11.43 6.58 -55.70
CA GLY A 3 11.45 5.56 -54.66
C GLY A 3 12.62 5.81 -53.70
N ARG A 4 12.35 5.83 -52.38
CA ARG A 4 13.41 5.86 -51.35
C ARG A 4 13.75 4.44 -50.94
N HIS A 5 14.95 4.02 -51.32
CA HIS A 5 15.67 2.87 -50.81
C HIS A 5 16.02 3.13 -49.34
N ILE A 6 15.61 2.25 -48.44
CA ILE A 6 16.03 2.26 -47.03
C ILE A 6 16.96 1.06 -46.85
N ASP A 7 18.24 1.34 -46.63
CA ASP A 7 19.26 0.32 -46.39
C ASP A 7 19.17 -0.22 -44.95
N PRO A 8 19.11 -1.55 -44.76
CA PRO A 8 19.21 -2.15 -43.43
C PRO A 8 20.69 -2.26 -43.04
N SER A 9 21.24 -1.17 -42.50
CA SER A 9 22.56 -1.18 -41.87
C SER A 9 22.52 -1.96 -40.55
N THR A 10 23.20 -3.09 -40.59
CA THR A 10 23.53 -4.01 -39.51
C THR A 10 24.22 -3.31 -38.33
N SER A 11 23.48 -3.04 -37.25
CA SER A 11 24.05 -2.73 -35.94
C SER A 11 24.52 -4.02 -35.26
N GLY A 12 25.74 -4.43 -35.59
CA GLY A 12 26.46 -5.50 -34.89
C GLY A 12 26.77 -5.08 -33.45
N VAL A 13 25.85 -5.33 -32.53
CA VAL A 13 26.13 -5.36 -31.09
C VAL A 13 27.09 -6.52 -30.85
N LYS A 14 28.39 -6.22 -30.76
CA LYS A 14 29.37 -7.11 -30.17
C LYS A 14 28.91 -7.41 -28.74
N ARG A 15 28.26 -8.57 -28.54
CA ARG A 15 28.07 -9.15 -27.21
C ARG A 15 29.47 -9.31 -26.62
N LYS A 16 29.77 -8.47 -25.63
CA LYS A 16 30.95 -8.57 -24.78
C LYS A 16 30.95 -10.02 -24.30
N ALA A 17 31.98 -10.77 -24.67
CA ALA A 17 32.14 -12.16 -24.28
C ALA A 17 31.85 -12.31 -22.79
N ASP A 18 30.97 -13.25 -22.47
CA ASP A 18 30.51 -13.59 -21.12
C ASP A 18 31.71 -13.59 -20.17
N ASP A 19 31.68 -12.73 -19.16
CA ASP A 19 32.61 -12.81 -18.05
C ASP A 19 32.37 -14.19 -17.40
N PRO A 20 33.29 -15.16 -17.50
CA PRO A 20 33.07 -16.52 -17.03
C PRO A 20 32.86 -16.59 -15.50
N GLY A 21 33.03 -15.46 -14.79
CA GLY A 21 32.73 -15.32 -13.37
C GLY A 21 31.33 -14.83 -13.02
N ALA A 22 30.50 -14.36 -13.95
CA ALA A 22 29.20 -13.78 -13.60
C ALA A 22 28.10 -14.85 -13.47
N CYS A 23 27.65 -15.12 -12.24
CA CYS A 23 26.52 -16.01 -11.99
C CYS A 23 25.21 -15.40 -12.51
N VAL A 24 24.50 -16.08 -13.43
CA VAL A 24 23.24 -15.60 -14.04
C VAL A 24 22.03 -15.72 -13.11
N ARG A 25 22.04 -16.69 -12.16
CA ARG A 25 20.87 -16.97 -11.31
C ARG A 25 20.82 -16.17 -10.01
N LEU A 26 21.93 -15.59 -9.55
CA LEU A 26 22.08 -14.78 -8.32
C LEU A 26 21.08 -15.16 -7.20
N TYR A 27 21.26 -16.34 -6.60
CA TYR A 27 20.47 -16.73 -5.42
C TYR A 27 20.73 -15.76 -4.27
N SER A 28 19.66 -15.31 -3.63
CA SER A 28 19.70 -14.41 -2.47
C SER A 28 20.33 -15.09 -1.26
N GLU A 29 20.89 -14.29 -0.34
CA GLU A 29 21.45 -14.79 0.92
C GLU A 29 20.41 -15.56 1.76
N GLN A 30 19.15 -15.12 1.72
CA GLN A 30 18.05 -15.78 2.43
C GLN A 30 17.82 -17.21 1.90
N GLU A 31 17.90 -17.41 0.58
CA GLU A 31 17.77 -18.73 -0.04
C GLU A 31 18.94 -19.65 0.32
N TRP A 32 20.16 -19.12 0.45
CA TRP A 32 21.31 -19.90 0.92
C TRP A 32 21.14 -20.38 2.36
N ILE A 33 20.64 -19.50 3.24
CA ILE A 33 20.36 -19.86 4.65
C ILE A 33 19.25 -20.90 4.73
N ASP A 34 18.15 -20.71 4.00
CA ASP A 34 17.04 -21.67 3.99
C ASP A 34 17.43 -23.01 3.34
N TRP A 35 18.35 -23.00 2.38
CA TRP A 35 18.94 -24.21 1.79
C TRP A 35 19.76 -24.98 2.83
N LEU A 36 20.66 -24.32 3.55
CA LEU A 36 21.53 -24.92 4.58
C LEU A 36 20.76 -25.39 5.82
N LEU A 37 19.69 -24.70 6.21
CA LEU A 37 18.85 -25.07 7.35
C LEU A 37 17.80 -26.15 7.04
N GLY A 38 17.74 -26.62 5.79
CA GLY A 38 16.77 -27.64 5.36
C GLY A 38 15.33 -27.12 5.21
N SER A 39 15.08 -25.81 5.29
CA SER A 39 13.74 -25.19 5.17
C SER A 39 13.31 -24.90 3.73
N LEU A 40 14.22 -24.96 2.74
CA LEU A 40 13.89 -24.72 1.34
C LEU A 40 13.05 -25.86 0.70
N ALA A 41 12.16 -25.52 -0.24
CA ALA A 41 11.37 -26.50 -0.99
C ALA A 41 12.27 -27.46 -1.81
N ALA A 42 11.87 -28.73 -1.92
CA ALA A 42 12.67 -29.80 -2.53
C ALA A 42 13.10 -29.49 -3.98
N VAL A 43 12.18 -28.97 -4.80
CA VAL A 43 12.44 -28.58 -6.20
C VAL A 43 13.54 -27.52 -6.27
N LYS A 44 13.42 -26.46 -5.47
CA LYS A 44 14.40 -25.36 -5.45
C LYS A 44 15.76 -25.79 -4.89
N ARG A 45 15.76 -26.71 -3.92
CA ARG A 45 16.98 -27.34 -3.39
C ARG A 45 17.73 -28.12 -4.47
N SER A 46 17.03 -28.89 -5.29
CA SER A 46 17.64 -29.63 -6.41
C SER A 46 18.20 -28.71 -7.49
N GLU A 47 17.51 -27.61 -7.82
CA GLU A 47 18.01 -26.62 -8.76
C GLU A 47 19.28 -25.91 -8.27
N MET A 48 19.31 -25.51 -7.00
CA MET A 48 20.50 -24.91 -6.39
C MET A 48 21.67 -25.90 -6.34
N ALA A 49 21.41 -27.17 -6.02
CA ALA A 49 22.43 -28.22 -6.03
C ALA A 49 23.02 -28.46 -7.43
N ALA A 50 22.17 -28.50 -8.46
CA ALA A 50 22.61 -28.62 -9.85
C ALA A 50 23.42 -27.40 -10.32
N HIS A 51 23.07 -26.19 -9.88
CA HIS A 51 23.84 -24.99 -10.23
C HIS A 51 25.22 -24.93 -9.54
N LEU A 52 25.32 -25.44 -8.31
CA LEU A 52 26.57 -25.47 -7.56
C LEU A 52 27.67 -26.32 -8.23
N THR A 53 27.32 -27.28 -9.08
CA THR A 53 28.31 -28.09 -9.79
C THR A 53 29.03 -27.31 -10.88
N SER A 54 28.45 -26.21 -11.37
CA SER A 54 28.99 -25.43 -12.49
C SER A 54 29.34 -23.97 -12.15
N CYS A 55 29.01 -23.48 -10.96
CA CYS A 55 29.22 -22.07 -10.59
C CYS A 55 30.13 -21.91 -9.37
N ALA A 56 31.38 -21.47 -9.61
CA ALA A 56 32.36 -21.21 -8.56
C ALA A 56 31.91 -20.13 -7.56
N VAL A 57 31.24 -19.07 -8.04
CA VAL A 57 30.75 -17.97 -7.19
C VAL A 57 29.71 -18.46 -6.19
N CYS A 58 28.73 -19.26 -6.63
CA CYS A 58 27.74 -19.85 -5.74
C CYS A 58 28.35 -20.86 -4.77
N LEU A 59 29.38 -21.61 -5.21
CA LEU A 59 30.12 -22.53 -4.33
C LEU A 59 30.83 -21.78 -3.20
N GLU A 60 31.47 -20.64 -3.51
CA GLU A 60 32.13 -19.78 -2.53
C GLU A 60 31.13 -19.15 -1.55
N HIS A 61 29.99 -18.64 -2.06
CA HIS A 61 28.90 -18.16 -1.23
C HIS A 61 28.37 -19.23 -0.27
N LYS A 62 28.18 -20.46 -0.75
CA LYS A 62 27.78 -21.59 0.10
C LYS A 62 28.81 -21.86 1.19
N ARG A 63 30.10 -21.98 0.86
CA ARG A 63 31.18 -22.22 1.84
C ARG A 63 31.20 -21.17 2.94
N ARG A 64 31.07 -19.89 2.56
CA ARG A 64 31.01 -18.77 3.51
C ARG A 64 29.86 -18.91 4.50
N TRP A 65 28.67 -19.33 4.05
CA TRP A 65 27.54 -19.53 4.93
C TRP A 65 27.64 -20.80 5.78
N GLU A 66 28.26 -21.87 5.27
CA GLU A 66 28.57 -23.07 6.07
C GLU A 66 29.53 -22.74 7.22
N GLU A 67 30.49 -21.85 7.00
CA GLU A 67 31.42 -21.34 8.01
C GLU A 67 30.70 -20.46 9.05
N ILE A 68 29.90 -19.49 8.62
CA ILE A 68 29.16 -18.58 9.54
C ILE A 68 28.17 -19.33 10.43
N LEU A 69 27.50 -20.35 9.88
CA LEU A 69 26.51 -21.13 10.62
C LEU A 69 27.13 -22.22 11.49
N ASP A 70 28.46 -22.36 11.45
CA ASP A 70 29.24 -23.35 12.19
C ASP A 70 28.67 -24.78 12.08
N ILE A 71 28.09 -25.10 10.92
CA ILE A 71 27.46 -26.41 10.65
C ILE A 71 28.52 -27.53 10.69
N ARG A 72 29.82 -27.18 10.65
CA ARG A 72 30.95 -28.09 10.77
C ARG A 72 31.64 -28.10 12.15
N GLY A 73 31.40 -27.14 13.04
CA GLY A 73 32.18 -26.97 14.28
C GLY A 73 31.41 -27.03 15.59
N GLY A 74 30.13 -27.41 15.59
CA GLY A 74 29.35 -27.65 16.80
C GLY A 74 29.78 -28.89 17.61
N GLY A 75 31.00 -28.89 18.17
CA GLY A 75 31.53 -30.06 18.85
C GLY A 75 32.61 -29.89 19.92
N GLN A 76 33.11 -28.70 20.28
CA GLN A 76 34.17 -28.63 21.32
C GLN A 76 33.99 -27.69 22.52
N ASP A 77 33.20 -26.61 22.44
CA ASP A 77 33.23 -25.61 23.52
C ASP A 77 31.87 -25.39 24.21
N ALA A 78 31.30 -26.46 24.77
CA ALA A 78 30.26 -26.35 25.79
C ALA A 78 30.46 -27.41 26.87
N ALA A 79 31.39 -27.13 27.77
CA ALA A 79 31.43 -27.66 29.12
C ALA A 79 30.18 -27.19 29.90
N TYR A 80 29.00 -27.64 29.48
CA TYR A 80 27.81 -27.63 30.31
C TYR A 80 27.94 -28.81 31.27
N LYS A 81 28.46 -28.51 32.47
CA LYS A 81 28.40 -29.38 33.65
C LYS A 81 26.94 -29.74 33.92
N THR A 82 26.46 -30.77 33.25
CA THR A 82 25.22 -31.46 33.60
C THR A 82 25.56 -32.33 34.80
N LYS A 83 25.06 -31.97 35.98
CA LYS A 83 24.98 -32.91 37.10
C LYS A 83 24.11 -34.07 36.63
N GLU A 84 24.69 -35.25 36.54
CA GLU A 84 23.99 -36.54 36.43
C GLU A 84 22.93 -36.66 37.52
N PRO A 85 21.65 -36.87 37.21
CA PRO A 85 20.81 -37.71 38.03
C PRO A 85 21.09 -39.17 37.62
N ALA A 86 21.69 -39.91 38.54
CA ALA A 86 21.88 -41.35 38.47
C ALA A 86 20.52 -42.07 38.46
N TYR A 87 19.91 -42.23 37.29
CA TYR A 87 18.98 -43.31 37.00
C TYR A 87 18.96 -43.55 35.50
N ALA A 88 19.28 -44.78 35.09
CA ALA A 88 19.00 -45.45 33.81
C ALA A 88 20.20 -46.31 33.37
N LEU A 89 20.53 -47.30 34.22
CA LEU A 89 21.08 -48.56 33.74
C LEU A 89 19.90 -49.43 33.29
N ALA A 90 20.10 -50.13 32.19
CA ALA A 90 19.21 -51.10 31.54
C ALA A 90 18.12 -50.50 30.64
N TYR A 91 18.46 -50.26 29.38
CA TYR A 91 17.81 -50.89 28.22
C TYR A 91 18.79 -50.84 27.05
N ALA A 92 19.51 -51.94 26.85
CA ALA A 92 20.27 -52.22 25.65
C ALA A 92 19.35 -53.02 24.72
N GLY A 93 19.00 -52.46 23.58
CA GLY A 93 18.23 -53.16 22.57
C GLY A 93 17.35 -52.22 21.77
N GLU A 94 17.68 -52.13 20.49
CA GLU A 94 16.87 -51.60 19.38
C GLU A 94 17.05 -50.13 19.00
N ASP A 95 17.68 -50.04 17.84
CA ASP A 95 17.87 -48.94 16.91
C ASP A 95 16.54 -48.34 16.46
N TYR A 96 16.10 -47.29 17.14
CA TYR A 96 15.04 -46.40 16.68
C TYR A 96 15.65 -45.03 16.43
N GLY A 97 15.79 -44.66 15.16
CA GLY A 97 16.19 -43.34 14.70
C GLY A 97 15.34 -42.25 15.34
N LEU A 98 15.85 -41.68 16.44
CA LEU A 98 15.24 -40.55 17.14
C LEU A 98 15.27 -39.36 16.19
N PRO A 99 14.11 -38.79 15.80
CA PRO A 99 14.07 -37.61 14.96
C PRO A 99 14.81 -36.49 15.68
N ALA A 100 15.87 -35.99 15.05
CA ALA A 100 16.64 -34.85 15.56
C ALA A 100 15.64 -33.77 16.01
N LYS A 101 15.66 -33.43 17.29
CA LYS A 101 14.73 -32.48 17.92
C LYS A 101 14.93 -31.12 17.26
N VAL A 102 14.14 -30.86 16.21
CA VAL A 102 14.20 -29.61 15.47
C VAL A 102 13.68 -28.51 16.41
N PRO A 103 14.43 -27.42 16.64
CA PRO A 103 13.98 -26.34 17.50
C PRO A 103 12.70 -25.71 16.93
N SER A 104 11.79 -25.30 17.82
CA SER A 104 10.48 -24.76 17.47
C SER A 104 10.59 -23.53 16.54
N ASP A 105 9.60 -23.35 15.65
CA ASP A 105 9.62 -22.28 14.64
C ASP A 105 9.71 -20.86 15.23
N SER A 106 9.23 -20.67 16.46
CA SER A 106 9.37 -19.41 17.20
C SER A 106 10.84 -19.06 17.52
N ILE A 107 11.66 -20.06 17.82
CA ILE A 107 13.10 -19.92 18.08
C ILE A 107 13.83 -19.63 16.77
N ARG A 108 13.45 -20.31 15.68
CA ARG A 108 13.98 -20.07 14.32
C ARG A 108 13.70 -18.65 13.84
N ARG A 109 12.51 -18.09 14.12
CA ARG A 109 12.17 -16.70 13.75
C ARG A 109 13.00 -15.68 14.52
N LYS A 110 13.22 -15.90 15.83
CA LYS A 110 14.05 -15.02 16.67
C LYS A 110 15.53 -15.07 16.30
N LEU A 111 16.04 -16.25 15.91
CA LEU A 111 17.40 -16.41 15.40
C LEU A 111 17.61 -15.69 14.07
N ARG A 112 16.67 -15.78 13.13
CA ARG A 112 16.76 -15.05 11.85
C ARG A 112 16.87 -13.54 12.03
N LEU A 113 16.05 -12.95 12.92
CA LEU A 113 16.10 -11.52 13.18
C LEU A 113 17.44 -11.09 13.82
N ARG A 114 18.02 -11.90 14.71
CA ARG A 114 19.35 -11.60 15.28
C ARG A 114 20.46 -11.73 14.26
N VAL A 115 20.45 -12.77 13.43
CA VAL A 115 21.47 -12.96 12.39
C VAL A 115 21.42 -11.81 11.37
N GLN A 116 20.22 -11.37 10.97
CA GLN A 116 20.06 -10.20 10.10
C GLN A 116 20.61 -8.92 10.75
N MET A 117 20.33 -8.66 12.03
CA MET A 117 20.86 -7.47 12.71
C MET A 117 22.38 -7.51 12.87
N THR A 118 22.98 -8.67 13.14
CA THR A 118 24.44 -8.81 13.28
C THR A 118 25.14 -8.62 11.94
N GLY A 119 24.56 -9.13 10.84
CA GLY A 119 25.04 -8.90 9.48
C GLY A 119 24.99 -7.43 9.09
N TRP A 120 23.91 -6.73 9.44
CA TRP A 120 23.78 -5.29 9.16
C TRP A 120 24.79 -4.44 9.93
N ARG A 121 25.05 -4.77 11.22
CA ARG A 121 26.02 -4.04 12.05
C ARG A 121 27.46 -4.11 11.51
N LEU A 122 27.85 -5.23 10.94
CA LEU A 122 29.21 -5.41 10.40
C LEU A 122 29.37 -4.86 8.97
N GLY A 123 28.28 -4.80 8.18
CA GLY A 123 28.30 -4.22 6.84
C GLY A 123 28.27 -2.69 6.81
N VAL A 124 27.53 -2.06 7.73
CA VAL A 124 27.35 -0.60 7.76
C VAL A 124 28.64 0.14 8.14
N SER A 125 29.49 -0.42 9.02
CA SER A 125 30.70 0.30 9.48
C SER A 125 31.76 0.49 8.38
N ARG A 126 31.87 -0.44 7.42
CA ARG A 126 32.84 -0.32 6.30
C ARG A 126 32.39 0.63 5.20
N PHE A 127 31.08 0.80 4.99
CA PHE A 127 30.56 1.77 4.01
C PHE A 127 30.60 3.22 4.52
N PHE A 128 30.51 3.43 5.84
CA PHE A 128 30.49 4.78 6.42
C PHE A 128 31.87 5.44 6.56
N ALA A 129 32.96 4.67 6.69
CA ALA A 129 34.29 5.23 6.94
C ALA A 129 34.92 5.93 5.71
N HIS A 130 34.62 5.49 4.49
CA HIS A 130 35.25 6.04 3.26
C HIS A 130 34.39 7.09 2.52
N ARG A 131 33.10 7.21 2.87
CA ARG A 131 32.16 8.15 2.21
C ARG A 131 31.68 9.31 3.08
N TRP A 132 32.13 9.43 4.33
CA TRP A 132 31.72 10.51 5.26
C TRP A 132 31.96 11.93 4.72
N LYS A 133 32.96 12.15 3.85
CA LYS A 133 33.18 13.48 3.25
C LYS A 133 32.09 13.90 2.25
N TRP A 134 31.26 12.97 1.76
CA TRP A 134 30.19 13.24 0.80
C TRP A 134 28.77 13.14 1.41
N THR A 135 28.62 12.77 2.69
CA THR A 135 27.30 12.57 3.31
C THR A 135 26.62 13.87 3.73
N VAL A 136 27.37 14.94 4.01
CA VAL A 136 26.80 16.23 4.44
C VAL A 136 25.98 16.88 3.31
N SER A 137 26.44 16.80 2.06
CA SER A 137 25.67 17.33 0.91
C SER A 137 24.42 16.51 0.62
N PHE A 138 24.47 15.19 0.78
CA PHE A 138 23.32 14.34 0.47
C PHE A 138 22.19 14.49 1.49
N ALA A 139 22.54 14.67 2.77
CA ALA A 139 21.55 14.91 3.83
C ALA A 139 20.78 16.22 3.63
N ALA A 140 21.47 17.30 3.21
CA ALA A 140 20.83 18.59 2.92
C ALA A 140 19.87 18.49 1.72
N VAL A 141 20.28 17.82 0.63
CA VAL A 141 19.42 17.61 -0.55
C VAL A 141 18.20 16.75 -0.21
N LEU A 142 18.38 15.68 0.58
CA LEU A 142 17.27 14.82 0.99
C LEU A 142 16.26 15.57 1.88
N MET A 143 16.73 16.40 2.81
CA MET A 143 15.86 17.26 3.64
C MET A 143 15.06 18.26 2.79
N VAL A 144 15.69 18.86 1.78
CA VAL A 144 14.98 19.75 0.83
C VAL A 144 13.94 18.99 0.02
N LEU A 145 14.27 17.80 -0.48
CA LEU A 145 13.32 16.96 -1.24
C LEU A 145 12.15 16.48 -0.38
N ILE A 146 12.39 16.09 0.87
CA ILE A 146 11.32 15.71 1.81
C ILE A 146 10.46 16.94 2.15
N GLY A 147 11.08 18.08 2.46
CA GLY A 147 10.36 19.33 2.72
C GLY A 147 9.51 19.77 1.53
N MET A 148 10.04 19.66 0.31
CA MET A 148 9.34 19.98 -0.93
C MET A 148 8.23 18.98 -1.24
N GLY A 149 8.46 17.69 -1.00
CA GLY A 149 7.43 16.65 -1.14
C GLY A 149 6.25 16.86 -0.18
N VAL A 150 6.52 17.18 1.09
CA VAL A 150 5.46 17.50 2.07
C VAL A 150 4.76 18.81 1.71
N GLY A 151 5.49 19.82 1.24
CA GLY A 151 4.92 21.10 0.80
C GLY A 151 3.98 20.95 -0.40
N ILE A 152 4.39 20.21 -1.43
CA ILE A 152 3.58 19.94 -2.62
C ILE A 152 2.36 19.07 -2.28
N GLY A 153 2.54 18.08 -1.37
CA GLY A 153 1.44 17.25 -0.88
C GLY A 153 0.33 18.07 -0.22
N ARG A 154 0.67 19.12 0.53
CA ARG A 154 -0.33 20.03 1.12
C ARG A 154 -1.01 20.94 0.10
N LEU A 155 -0.30 21.34 -0.96
CA LEU A 155 -0.88 22.17 -2.03
C LEU A 155 -1.82 21.40 -2.96
N THR A 156 -1.68 20.08 -3.00
CA THR A 156 -2.49 19.19 -3.84
C THR A 156 -3.64 18.54 -3.08
N GLN A 157 -3.81 18.81 -1.78
CA GLN A 157 -4.98 18.33 -1.05
C GLN A 157 -6.26 19.00 -1.58
N PRO A 158 -7.20 18.25 -2.18
CA PRO A 158 -8.45 18.80 -2.69
C PRO A 158 -9.30 19.46 -1.58
N ASP A 159 -9.12 19.04 -0.33
CA ASP A 159 -9.83 19.54 0.85
C ASP A 159 -9.63 21.05 1.06
N ALA A 160 -8.40 21.56 0.83
CA ALA A 160 -8.10 22.98 0.98
C ALA A 160 -8.89 23.87 -0.02
N LYS A 161 -9.35 23.31 -1.15
CA LYS A 161 -10.19 24.03 -2.10
C LYS A 161 -11.65 24.09 -1.64
N TRP A 162 -12.13 23.10 -0.88
CA TRP A 162 -13.50 23.07 -0.37
C TRP A 162 -13.66 24.02 0.82
N ASP A 163 -12.69 24.04 1.74
CA ASP A 163 -12.70 24.95 2.90
C ASP A 163 -12.90 26.41 2.50
N ARG A 164 -12.13 26.91 1.52
CA ARG A 164 -12.26 28.30 1.05
C ARG A 164 -13.62 28.58 0.41
N TYR A 165 -14.17 27.60 -0.31
CA TYR A 165 -15.48 27.74 -0.94
C TYR A 165 -16.57 27.84 0.14
N VAL A 166 -16.56 26.95 1.12
CA VAL A 166 -17.52 26.95 2.24
C VAL A 166 -17.41 28.23 3.05
N GLN A 167 -16.19 28.70 3.37
CA GLN A 167 -15.98 29.99 4.04
C GLN A 167 -16.62 31.17 3.32
N THR A 168 -16.68 31.12 1.98
CA THR A 168 -17.17 32.23 1.16
C THR A 168 -18.69 32.19 0.98
N TYR A 169 -19.26 31.00 0.74
CA TYR A 169 -20.66 30.84 0.34
C TYR A 169 -21.56 30.27 1.44
N GLU A 170 -21.04 29.43 2.34
CA GLU A 170 -21.81 28.77 3.40
C GLU A 170 -21.04 28.76 4.73
N PRO A 171 -20.74 29.94 5.31
CA PRO A 171 -19.93 30.02 6.54
C PRO A 171 -20.59 29.32 7.73
N GLU A 172 -21.93 29.18 7.73
CA GLU A 172 -22.67 28.45 8.76
C GLU A 172 -22.39 26.95 8.75
N ALA A 173 -22.02 26.37 7.60
CA ALA A 173 -21.72 24.95 7.46
C ALA A 173 -20.28 24.60 7.87
N LEU A 174 -19.40 25.60 8.02
CA LEU A 174 -17.99 25.41 8.34
C LEU A 174 -17.75 24.60 9.63
N PRO A 175 -18.53 24.79 10.72
CA PRO A 175 -18.38 23.97 11.92
C PRO A 175 -18.62 22.48 11.65
N VAL A 176 -19.50 22.11 10.70
CA VAL A 176 -19.75 20.69 10.39
C VAL A 176 -18.47 19.99 9.98
N MET A 177 -17.64 20.62 9.15
CA MET A 177 -16.40 20.02 8.65
C MET A 177 -15.34 19.80 9.74
N SER A 178 -15.40 20.54 10.85
CA SER A 178 -14.41 20.51 11.92
C SER A 178 -14.91 19.92 13.24
N LYS A 179 -16.23 19.68 13.37
CA LYS A 179 -16.83 19.09 14.56
C LYS A 179 -16.31 17.67 14.80
N PRO A 180 -16.03 17.29 16.07
CA PRO A 180 -15.74 15.91 16.39
C PRO A 180 -16.95 15.03 16.03
N GLY A 181 -16.69 13.82 15.54
CA GLY A 181 -17.73 12.89 15.09
C GLY A 181 -18.24 13.15 13.66
N THR A 182 -17.77 14.19 12.97
CA THR A 182 -18.08 14.36 11.55
C THR A 182 -17.34 13.31 10.72
N ILE A 183 -18.10 12.63 9.86
CA ILE A 183 -17.59 11.68 8.87
C ILE A 183 -17.69 12.33 7.49
N SER A 184 -16.66 12.16 6.67
CA SER A 184 -16.62 12.65 5.29
C SER A 184 -16.66 11.49 4.30
N TYR A 185 -17.55 11.56 3.32
CA TYR A 185 -17.71 10.56 2.26
C TYR A 185 -17.42 11.18 0.90
N GLN A 186 -16.58 10.52 0.10
CA GLN A 186 -16.37 10.92 -1.29
C GLN A 186 -17.52 10.42 -2.16
N ILE A 187 -18.05 11.31 -2.98
CA ILE A 187 -19.05 11.00 -3.98
C ILE A 187 -18.33 10.74 -5.31
N ASP A 188 -18.42 9.50 -5.79
CA ASP A 188 -18.07 9.16 -7.17
C ASP A 188 -19.33 9.30 -8.04
N MET A 189 -19.37 10.33 -8.88
CA MET A 189 -20.47 10.56 -9.82
C MET A 189 -20.38 9.67 -11.08
N GLY A 190 -19.48 8.70 -11.12
CA GLY A 190 -19.22 7.86 -12.28
C GLY A 190 -18.48 8.60 -13.39
N ARG A 191 -18.43 8.00 -14.59
CA ARG A 191 -17.65 8.49 -15.76
C ARG A 191 -18.08 9.85 -16.33
N LEU A 192 -19.11 10.47 -15.78
CA LEU A 192 -19.40 11.86 -16.10
C LEU A 192 -18.36 12.66 -15.34
N GLU A 193 -17.41 13.30 -16.05
CA GLU A 193 -16.57 14.32 -15.43
C GLU A 193 -17.51 15.33 -14.76
N PRO A 194 -17.50 15.33 -13.43
CA PRO A 194 -16.87 16.48 -12.82
C PRO A 194 -15.83 16.14 -11.74
N ASP A 195 -15.28 17.20 -11.12
CA ASP A 195 -14.34 17.24 -9.98
C ASP A 195 -14.92 16.58 -8.70
N GLY A 196 -15.43 15.34 -8.76
CA GLY A 196 -15.97 14.58 -7.63
C GLY A 196 -17.00 15.32 -6.76
N GLY A 197 -17.30 14.74 -5.60
CA GLY A 197 -18.04 15.41 -4.55
C GLY A 197 -17.63 14.92 -3.18
N MET A 198 -18.07 15.62 -2.14
CA MET A 198 -17.85 15.24 -0.76
C MET A 198 -19.10 15.54 0.07
N VAL A 199 -19.46 14.62 0.94
CA VAL A 199 -20.51 14.81 1.95
C VAL A 199 -19.86 14.75 3.32
N TRP A 200 -20.09 15.77 4.14
CA TRP A 200 -19.80 15.75 5.56
C TRP A 200 -21.11 15.55 6.31
N TYR A 201 -21.12 14.58 7.22
CA TYR A 201 -22.28 14.30 8.07
C TYR A 201 -21.83 14.20 9.52
N ASN A 202 -22.57 14.87 10.41
CA ASN A 202 -22.38 14.78 11.85
C ASN A 202 -23.68 14.27 12.49
N ALA A 203 -23.62 13.08 13.07
CA ALA A 203 -24.79 12.45 13.69
C ALA A 203 -25.25 13.16 14.96
N ASP A 204 -24.33 13.71 15.74
CA ASP A 204 -24.63 14.37 17.01
C ASP A 204 -25.37 15.70 16.79
N SER A 205 -24.92 16.50 15.81
CA SER A 205 -25.58 17.76 15.46
C SER A 205 -26.69 17.62 14.42
N ARG A 206 -26.84 16.45 13.78
CA ARG A 206 -27.78 16.20 12.67
C ARG A 206 -27.63 17.20 11.53
N GLU A 207 -26.38 17.52 11.22
CA GLU A 207 -26.02 18.44 10.16
C GLU A 207 -25.35 17.68 9.02
N MET A 208 -25.68 18.06 7.79
CA MET A 208 -25.06 17.53 6.58
C MET A 208 -24.66 18.68 5.66
N LEU A 209 -23.42 18.64 5.17
CA LEU A 209 -22.94 19.48 4.08
C LEU A 209 -22.58 18.59 2.90
N MET A 210 -23.19 18.82 1.75
CA MET A 210 -22.82 18.20 0.49
C MET A 210 -22.18 19.25 -0.41
N LEU A 211 -21.02 18.94 -0.97
CA LEU A 211 -20.34 19.73 -2.00
C LEU A 211 -20.14 18.85 -3.24
N VAL A 212 -20.55 19.35 -4.40
CA VAL A 212 -20.40 18.65 -5.68
C VAL A 212 -19.67 19.56 -6.64
N GLY A 213 -18.54 19.11 -7.18
CA GLY A 213 -17.84 19.80 -8.25
C GLY A 213 -18.49 19.52 -9.60
N GLY A 214 -18.38 20.47 -10.53
CA GLY A 214 -18.65 20.37 -11.98
C GLY A 214 -20.01 19.85 -12.45
N LEU A 215 -20.95 19.60 -11.54
CA LEU A 215 -22.35 19.45 -11.90
C LEU A 215 -22.89 20.85 -12.22
N VAL A 216 -23.23 21.10 -13.48
CA VAL A 216 -23.87 22.35 -13.93
C VAL A 216 -25.11 21.98 -14.72
N PRO A 217 -26.32 22.09 -14.15
CA PRO A 217 -27.56 21.80 -14.86
C PRO A 217 -27.79 22.83 -15.97
N ASP A 218 -28.59 22.44 -16.98
CA ASP A 218 -29.05 23.40 -17.99
C ASP A 218 -29.88 24.52 -17.35
N LYS A 219 -30.04 25.65 -18.06
CA LYS A 219 -30.78 26.85 -17.56
C LYS A 219 -32.21 26.55 -17.06
N ASN A 220 -32.82 25.48 -17.55
CA ASN A 220 -34.18 25.06 -17.20
C ASN A 220 -34.17 23.76 -16.38
N GLN A 221 -33.06 23.42 -15.73
CA GLN A 221 -32.92 22.26 -14.87
C GLN A 221 -32.48 22.69 -13.48
N LEU A 222 -32.90 21.91 -12.49
CA LEU A 222 -32.51 22.04 -11.10
C LEU A 222 -32.20 20.66 -10.56
N VAL A 223 -31.27 20.60 -9.62
CA VAL A 223 -30.88 19.32 -9.02
C VAL A 223 -31.41 19.27 -7.61
N ARG A 224 -32.22 18.27 -7.37
CA ARG A 224 -32.83 17.98 -6.08
C ARG A 224 -32.12 16.81 -5.44
N VAL A 225 -31.90 16.92 -4.13
CA VAL A 225 -31.32 15.86 -3.32
C VAL A 225 -32.42 15.23 -2.50
N TRP A 226 -32.47 13.91 -2.53
CA TRP A 226 -33.41 13.08 -1.80
C TRP A 226 -32.65 12.21 -0.81
N ILE A 227 -33.28 11.96 0.33
CA ILE A 227 -32.94 10.85 1.20
C ILE A 227 -33.91 9.71 0.90
N VAL A 228 -33.39 8.50 0.72
CA VAL A 228 -34.17 7.30 0.41
C VAL A 228 -34.07 6.30 1.54
N LYS A 229 -35.20 6.08 2.21
CA LYS A 229 -35.34 5.18 3.35
C LYS A 229 -36.49 4.21 3.09
N GLU A 230 -36.19 2.91 3.07
CA GLU A 230 -37.20 1.85 2.89
C GLU A 230 -38.10 2.06 1.65
N GLY A 231 -37.53 2.61 0.58
CA GLY A 231 -38.25 2.92 -0.66
C GLY A 231 -39.04 4.22 -0.63
N MET A 232 -39.13 4.92 0.50
CA MET A 232 -39.69 6.27 0.57
C MET A 232 -38.60 7.32 0.33
N ARG A 233 -38.94 8.36 -0.43
CA ARG A 233 -38.07 9.50 -0.72
C ARG A 233 -38.53 10.73 0.05
N ASP A 234 -37.66 11.33 0.85
CA ASP A 234 -37.87 12.67 1.44
C ASP A 234 -36.92 13.68 0.80
N SER A 235 -37.42 14.89 0.52
CA SER A 235 -36.62 15.92 -0.14
C SER A 235 -35.71 16.60 0.89
N LEU A 236 -34.40 16.56 0.65
CA LEU A 236 -33.42 17.29 1.46
C LEU A 236 -33.25 18.75 1.02
N GLY A 237 -33.54 19.05 -0.26
CA GLY A 237 -33.48 20.40 -0.79
C GLY A 237 -33.00 20.46 -2.23
N LEU A 238 -32.76 21.67 -2.69
CA LEU A 238 -32.17 21.95 -3.99
C LEU A 238 -30.69 22.28 -3.81
N LEU A 239 -29.85 21.77 -4.70
CA LEU A 239 -28.45 22.19 -4.77
C LEU A 239 -28.36 23.66 -5.19
N GLN A 240 -27.58 24.43 -4.44
CA GLN A 240 -27.26 25.82 -4.74
C GLN A 240 -25.98 25.89 -5.55
N TYR A 241 -25.96 26.69 -6.62
CA TYR A 241 -24.86 26.75 -7.59
C TYR A 241 -24.09 28.06 -7.48
N HIS A 242 -22.77 27.97 -7.32
CA HIS A 242 -21.86 29.10 -7.48
C HIS A 242 -20.64 28.69 -8.29
N ALA A 243 -20.46 29.35 -9.44
CA ALA A 243 -19.49 28.99 -10.46
C ALA A 243 -19.67 27.52 -10.92
N ASN A 244 -18.61 26.71 -10.88
CA ASN A 244 -18.63 25.30 -11.31
C ASN A 244 -18.80 24.33 -10.13
N ARG A 245 -19.51 24.76 -9.08
CA ARG A 245 -19.68 24.00 -7.83
C ARG A 245 -21.09 24.17 -7.31
N ALA A 246 -21.61 23.08 -6.77
CA ALA A 246 -22.91 23.02 -6.13
C ALA A 246 -22.74 22.65 -4.66
N HIS A 247 -23.61 23.17 -3.80
CA HIS A 247 -23.64 22.80 -2.40
C HIS A 247 -25.06 22.67 -1.87
N LEU A 248 -25.23 21.87 -0.82
CA LEU A 248 -26.44 21.76 -0.03
C LEU A 248 -26.04 21.65 1.44
N TYR A 249 -26.58 22.52 2.28
CA TYR A 249 -26.42 22.46 3.73
C TYR A 249 -27.79 22.21 4.37
N VAL A 250 -27.85 21.20 5.24
CA VAL A 250 -29.08 20.76 5.89
C VAL A 250 -28.85 20.65 7.40
N LYS A 251 -29.75 21.24 8.18
CA LYS A 251 -29.82 21.12 9.65
C LYS A 251 -31.05 20.31 10.06
N ASP A 252 -30.97 19.63 11.20
CA ASP A 252 -32.08 18.97 11.88
C ASP A 252 -32.78 17.85 11.09
N LYS A 253 -32.13 17.29 10.06
CA LYS A 253 -32.63 16.09 9.37
C LYS A 253 -31.98 14.85 9.98
N THR A 254 -32.84 13.93 10.44
CA THR A 254 -32.41 12.63 10.94
C THR A 254 -32.00 11.76 9.76
N LEU A 255 -30.71 11.72 9.48
CA LEU A 255 -30.11 10.69 8.62
C LEU A 255 -29.71 9.50 9.49
N SER A 256 -30.02 8.31 9.04
CA SER A 256 -29.50 7.06 9.55
C SER A 256 -28.37 6.58 8.65
N ASP A 257 -27.42 5.84 9.20
CA ASP A 257 -26.35 5.19 8.43
C ASP A 257 -26.88 4.33 7.27
N ALA A 258 -28.13 3.82 7.37
CA ALA A 258 -28.75 3.00 6.34
C ALA A 258 -29.44 3.79 5.21
N ASP A 259 -29.44 5.12 5.26
CA ASP A 259 -30.15 5.95 4.30
C ASP A 259 -29.29 6.19 3.05
N ASN A 260 -29.91 6.07 1.86
CA ASN A 260 -29.25 6.38 0.60
C ASN A 260 -29.53 7.83 0.21
N LEU A 261 -28.58 8.47 -0.49
CA LEU A 261 -28.84 9.76 -1.11
C LEU A 261 -29.09 9.58 -2.61
N GLU A 262 -30.09 10.26 -3.14
CA GLU A 262 -30.34 10.30 -4.58
C GLU A 262 -30.34 11.73 -5.07
N LEU A 263 -29.63 11.97 -6.17
CA LEU A 263 -29.66 13.24 -6.88
C LEU A 263 -30.46 13.06 -8.16
N THR A 264 -31.43 13.95 -8.36
CA THR A 264 -32.25 13.96 -9.57
C THR A 264 -32.13 15.30 -10.27
N ILE A 265 -31.81 15.27 -11.56
CA ILE A 265 -31.87 16.45 -12.43
C ILE A 265 -33.29 16.58 -12.96
N GLU A 266 -34.02 17.58 -12.46
CA GLU A 266 -35.42 17.85 -12.80
C GLU A 266 -35.52 19.13 -13.63
N PRO A 267 -36.47 19.22 -14.58
CA PRO A 267 -36.75 20.50 -15.22
C PRO A 267 -37.33 21.50 -14.20
N ALA A 268 -37.05 22.79 -14.36
CA ALA A 268 -37.42 23.85 -13.42
C ALA A 268 -38.94 23.99 -13.20
N GLY A 269 -39.75 23.53 -14.16
CA GLY A 269 -41.21 23.49 -14.07
C GLY A 269 -41.79 22.24 -13.38
N GLY A 270 -40.94 21.37 -12.81
CA GLY A 270 -41.34 20.06 -12.31
C GLY A 270 -41.42 19.02 -13.43
N ALA A 271 -41.21 17.75 -13.08
CA ALA A 271 -41.34 16.67 -14.03
C ALA A 271 -42.81 16.56 -14.49
N PRO A 272 -43.09 16.46 -15.81
CA PRO A 272 -44.42 16.11 -16.26
C PRO A 272 -44.79 14.74 -15.69
N GLU A 273 -45.97 14.67 -15.08
CA GLU A 273 -46.50 13.50 -14.40
C GLU A 273 -46.32 12.24 -15.27
N GLY A 274 -45.66 11.20 -14.74
CA GLY A 274 -45.54 9.90 -15.40
C GLY A 274 -44.32 9.69 -16.34
N LYS A 275 -43.40 10.65 -16.49
CA LYS A 275 -42.13 10.38 -17.18
C LYS A 275 -41.02 9.98 -16.20
N PRO A 276 -40.28 8.88 -16.47
CA PRO A 276 -39.14 8.51 -15.65
C PRO A 276 -38.08 9.62 -15.71
N LEU A 277 -37.56 10.00 -14.55
CA LEU A 277 -36.48 10.97 -14.42
C LEU A 277 -35.23 10.39 -15.10
N LEU A 278 -34.83 11.00 -16.22
CA LEU A 278 -33.80 10.45 -17.11
C LEU A 278 -32.39 10.42 -16.48
N HIS A 279 -32.18 11.09 -15.34
CA HIS A 279 -30.87 11.22 -14.72
C HIS A 279 -31.02 11.19 -13.20
N THR A 280 -31.05 9.97 -12.65
CA THR A 280 -30.96 9.73 -11.19
C THR A 280 -29.58 9.19 -10.90
N ILE A 281 -28.87 9.83 -9.97
CA ILE A 281 -27.59 9.36 -9.44
C ILE A 281 -27.84 8.90 -8.02
N SER A 282 -27.68 7.62 -7.74
CA SER A 282 -27.80 7.05 -6.40
C SER A 282 -26.42 6.98 -5.74
N LEU A 283 -26.33 7.45 -4.51
CA LEU A 283 -25.14 7.48 -3.68
C LEU A 283 -25.41 6.63 -2.44
N ASP A 284 -24.64 5.55 -2.31
CA ASP A 284 -24.58 4.80 -1.06
C ASP A 284 -23.57 5.49 -0.13
N LEU A 285 -24.06 6.07 0.96
CA LEU A 285 -23.24 6.72 1.98
C LEU A 285 -22.30 5.74 2.69
N LEU A 286 -22.54 4.42 2.59
CA LEU A 286 -21.71 3.40 3.24
C LEU A 286 -20.76 2.66 2.31
N GLY A 287 -20.74 2.98 1.02
CA GLY A 287 -19.84 2.37 0.04
C GLY A 287 -19.93 0.83 0.00
N ARG A 288 -21.13 0.26 0.13
CA ARG A 288 -21.36 -1.17 -0.12
C ARG A 288 -21.62 -1.48 -1.59
#